data_AF-A0A6A4P4H2-F1
#
_entry.id   AF-A0A6A4P4H2-F1
#
_cell.length_a   1.000
_cell.length_b   1.000
_cell.length_c   1.000
_cell.angle_alpha   90.00
_cell.angle_beta   90.00
_cell.angle_gamma   90.00
#
_symmetry.space_group_name_H-M   'P 1'
#
loop_
_entity.id
_entity.type
_entity.pdbx_description
1 polymer ?
#
loop_
_entity_poly.entity_id
_entity_poly.type
_entity_poly.pdbx_seq_one_letter_code
_entity_poly.pdbx_strand_id
1 'polypeptide(L)'
;MPFSGLTTFGTSFLSKFECSQMHHPLLEHITFVDSPGVLSGDKQRTQRAYDFTGVTSWFAAKCDLILLLFDPHKLDISDEFKRVISSLRGNDDKVRVVLNKADQVDTQQLMRVYGALMWSLGKVLNTPEVMHVYVQREFHLPPGDFPNVEHYKEILSHCNIDKFEKLKQKMIQAVDDMLGYDIPNLLEEF
;
A
#
# COMPACT_ATOMS: atom_id res chain seq x y z
N MET A 1 -5.96 -22.09 14.85
CA MET A 1 -5.33 -21.12 13.93
C MET A 1 -3.83 -21.40 13.84
N PRO A 2 -3.17 -21.13 12.71
CA PRO A 2 -1.75 -21.47 12.46
C PRO A 2 -0.71 -20.69 13.29
N PHE A 3 -1.10 -20.13 14.43
CA PHE A 3 -0.31 -19.19 15.23
C PHE A 3 0.31 -19.78 16.51
N SER A 4 0.29 -21.11 16.68
CA SER A 4 0.84 -21.76 17.89
C SER A 4 2.32 -21.43 18.12
N GLY A 5 3.10 -21.21 17.05
CA GLY A 5 4.50 -20.82 17.12
C GLY A 5 4.75 -19.42 17.70
N LEU A 6 3.75 -18.54 17.71
CA LEU A 6 3.85 -17.19 18.28
C LEU A 6 3.97 -17.19 19.81
N THR A 7 3.65 -18.31 20.46
CA THR A 7 3.82 -18.47 21.92
C THR A 7 5.27 -18.26 22.37
N THR A 8 6.24 -18.50 21.48
CA THR A 8 7.67 -18.27 21.70
C THR A 8 7.99 -16.80 22.01
N PHE A 9 7.17 -15.84 21.55
CA PHE A 9 7.38 -14.41 21.81
C PHE A 9 6.82 -13.93 23.16
N GLY A 10 6.22 -14.84 23.93
CA GLY A 10 5.79 -14.60 25.30
C GLY A 10 4.52 -13.75 25.44
N THR A 11 4.08 -13.59 26.68
CA THR A 11 2.81 -12.94 27.04
C THR A 11 2.78 -11.43 26.70
N SER A 12 3.93 -10.77 26.65
CA SER A 12 4.03 -9.35 26.30
C SER A 12 3.67 -9.06 24.85
N PHE A 13 3.94 -10.01 23.94
CA PHE A 13 3.48 -9.95 22.56
C PHE A 13 2.04 -10.44 22.44
N LEU A 14 1.72 -11.61 23.01
CA LEU A 14 0.39 -12.22 22.88
C LEU A 14 -0.73 -11.33 23.41
N SER A 15 -0.49 -10.54 24.45
CA SER A 15 -1.47 -9.57 24.97
C SER A 15 -1.81 -8.43 24.01
N LYS A 16 -0.99 -8.22 22.97
CA LYS A 16 -1.18 -7.21 21.92
C LYS A 16 -1.53 -7.82 20.57
N PHE A 17 -1.55 -9.15 20.47
CA PHE A 17 -1.87 -9.86 19.24
C PHE A 17 -3.36 -10.19 19.23
N GLU A 18 -4.10 -9.49 18.38
CA GLU A 18 -5.55 -9.62 18.26
C GLU A 18 -5.93 -10.25 16.92
N CYS A 19 -7.05 -10.97 16.90
CA CYS A 19 -7.62 -11.52 15.68
C CYS A 19 -9.04 -10.99 15.53
N SER A 20 -9.25 -10.19 14.49
CA SER A 20 -10.58 -9.76 14.05
C SER A 20 -11.06 -10.67 12.91
N GLN A 21 -12.35 -11.00 12.91
CA GLN A 21 -12.97 -11.83 11.88
C GLN A 21 -14.26 -11.16 11.42
N MET A 22 -14.50 -11.20 10.12
CA MET A 22 -15.75 -10.78 9.51
C MET A 22 -16.03 -11.61 8.27
N HIS A 23 -17.31 -11.77 7.93
CA HIS A 23 -17.69 -12.41 6.68
C HIS A 23 -17.44 -11.45 5.51
N HIS A 24 -16.51 -11.82 4.64
CA HIS A 24 -16.23 -11.11 3.40
C HIS A 24 -15.62 -12.07 2.39
N PRO A 25 -16.07 -12.12 1.12
CA PRO A 25 -15.57 -13.07 0.11
C PRO A 25 -14.04 -13.06 -0.06
N LEU A 26 -13.40 -11.88 0.04
CA LEU A 26 -11.92 -11.79 0.00
C LEU A 26 -11.23 -12.51 1.16
N LEU A 27 -11.84 -12.52 2.35
CA LEU A 27 -11.25 -13.12 3.55
C LEU A 27 -11.36 -14.65 3.55
N GLU A 28 -12.12 -15.23 2.62
CA GLU A 28 -12.14 -16.67 2.37
C GLU A 28 -10.86 -17.15 1.66
N HIS A 29 -10.15 -16.21 1.01
CA HIS A 29 -8.96 -16.51 0.21
C HIS A 29 -7.69 -15.88 0.75
N ILE A 30 -7.81 -14.78 1.50
CA ILE A 30 -6.68 -13.98 1.97
C ILE A 30 -6.86 -13.65 3.45
N THR A 31 -5.78 -13.77 4.23
CA THR A 31 -5.73 -13.25 5.60
C THR A 31 -4.78 -12.07 5.66
N PHE A 32 -5.26 -10.95 6.22
CA PHE A 32 -4.41 -9.80 6.48
C PHE A 32 -3.81 -9.89 7.88
N VAL A 33 -2.52 -9.61 7.97
CA VAL A 33 -1.82 -9.38 9.23
C VAL A 33 -1.42 -7.92 9.24
N ASP A 34 -2.10 -7.14 10.07
CA ASP A 34 -1.70 -5.75 10.31
C ASP A 34 -0.64 -5.70 11.41
N SER A 35 0.36 -4.85 11.23
CA SER A 35 1.48 -4.71 12.17
C SER A 35 1.51 -3.28 12.73
N PRO A 36 1.87 -3.10 14.01
CA PRO A 36 2.08 -1.76 14.54
C PRO A 36 3.08 -0.97 13.69
N GLY A 37 2.78 0.31 13.44
CA GLY A 37 3.65 1.18 12.65
C GLY A 37 5.09 1.19 13.15
N VAL A 38 6.05 1.12 12.23
CA VAL A 38 7.47 1.25 12.55
C VAL A 38 7.74 2.74 12.79
N LEU A 39 7.99 3.11 14.03
CA LEU A 39 8.07 4.52 14.41
C LEU A 39 9.51 4.99 14.52
N SER A 40 9.74 6.26 14.20
CA SER A 40 11.04 6.90 14.35
C SER A 40 11.26 7.34 15.79
N GLY A 41 12.28 6.78 16.46
CA GLY A 41 12.81 7.28 17.74
C GLY A 41 12.87 6.27 18.89
N ASP A 42 13.90 6.40 19.74
CA ASP A 42 14.20 5.46 20.83
C ASP A 42 13.09 5.31 21.88
N LYS A 43 12.17 6.29 21.98
CA LYS A 43 11.09 6.31 22.99
C LYS A 43 10.07 5.18 22.82
N GLN A 44 9.87 4.67 21.60
CA GLN A 44 9.00 3.51 21.40
C GLN A 44 9.74 2.17 21.42
N ARG A 45 11.01 2.18 21.04
CA ARG A 45 11.88 1.01 21.14
C ARG A 45 12.02 0.53 22.59
N THR A 46 12.05 1.45 23.55
CA THR A 46 12.02 1.14 24.99
C THR A 46 10.63 0.76 25.52
N GLN A 47 9.55 1.10 24.80
CA GLN A 47 8.17 0.74 25.18
C GLN A 47 7.70 -0.63 24.65
N ARG A 48 8.37 -1.19 23.63
CA ARG A 48 8.06 -2.54 23.16
C ARG A 48 8.71 -3.57 24.09
N ALA A 49 7.88 -4.18 24.94
CA ALA A 49 8.28 -5.27 25.84
C ALA A 49 8.45 -6.63 25.11
N TYR A 50 8.60 -6.63 23.78
CA TYR A 50 8.74 -7.84 22.96
C TYR A 50 9.65 -7.58 21.76
N ASP A 51 10.23 -8.64 21.20
CA ASP A 51 11.09 -8.58 20.03
C ASP A 51 10.28 -8.37 18.74
N PHE A 52 10.08 -7.11 18.37
CA PHE A 52 9.36 -6.75 17.14
C PHE A 52 10.05 -7.27 15.87
N THR A 53 11.39 -7.29 15.84
CA THR A 53 12.12 -7.71 14.64
C THR A 53 12.00 -9.21 14.43
N GLY A 54 12.09 -10.00 15.50
CA GLY A 54 11.85 -11.44 15.48
C GLY A 54 10.43 -11.81 15.11
N VAL A 55 9.42 -11.10 15.64
CA VAL A 55 8.00 -11.30 15.25
C VAL A 55 7.81 -11.04 13.75
N THR A 56 8.32 -9.92 13.24
CA THR A 56 8.20 -9.57 11.81
C THR A 56 8.89 -10.61 10.93
N SER A 57 10.07 -11.09 11.31
CA SER A 57 10.78 -12.14 10.59
C SER A 57 10.00 -13.48 10.58
N TRP A 58 9.35 -13.82 11.70
CA TRP A 58 8.50 -15.01 11.79
C TRP A 58 7.29 -14.95 10.84
N PHE A 59 6.64 -13.80 10.73
CA PHE A 59 5.55 -13.59 9.77
C PHE A 59 6.05 -13.59 8.33
N ALA A 60 7.18 -12.93 8.06
CA ALA A 60 7.78 -12.89 6.72
C ALA A 60 8.04 -14.30 6.15
N ALA A 61 8.54 -15.20 7.00
CA ALA A 61 8.80 -16.59 6.62
C ALA A 61 7.53 -17.40 6.27
N LYS A 62 6.35 -16.96 6.71
CA LYS A 62 5.07 -17.68 6.56
C LYS A 62 4.08 -17.04 5.61
N CYS A 63 4.22 -15.74 5.35
CA CYS A 63 3.35 -15.04 4.42
C CYS A 63 3.74 -15.28 2.96
N ASP A 64 2.79 -15.02 2.07
CA ASP A 64 2.99 -15.06 0.62
C ASP A 64 3.37 -13.68 0.05
N LEU A 65 2.98 -12.60 0.73
CA LEU A 65 3.18 -11.22 0.28
C LEU A 65 3.46 -10.30 1.47
N ILE A 66 4.42 -9.39 1.33
CA ILE A 66 4.79 -8.38 2.32
C ILE A 66 4.61 -7.00 1.69
N LEU A 67 3.73 -6.18 2.26
CA LEU A 67 3.51 -4.80 1.82
C LEU A 67 4.27 -3.81 2.71
N LEU A 68 5.24 -3.10 2.14
CA LEU A 68 5.92 -1.99 2.79
C LEU A 68 5.27 -0.66 2.37
N LEU A 69 4.51 -0.06 3.27
CA LEU A 69 3.80 1.20 3.03
C LEU A 69 4.67 2.39 3.43
N PHE A 70 4.80 3.37 2.53
CA PHE A 70 5.52 4.62 2.78
C PHE A 70 4.62 5.82 2.49
N ASP A 71 4.74 6.85 3.33
CA ASP A 71 4.08 8.15 3.13
C ASP A 71 5.14 9.15 2.62
N PRO A 72 4.96 9.78 1.45
CA PRO A 72 5.94 10.67 0.83
C PRO A 72 6.20 11.95 1.65
N HIS A 73 5.28 12.35 2.53
CA HIS A 73 5.49 13.51 3.42
C HIS A 73 6.36 13.20 4.63
N LYS A 74 6.40 11.92 5.03
CA LYS A 74 7.05 11.47 6.27
C LYS A 74 8.11 10.41 5.97
N LEU A 75 8.72 10.48 4.79
CA LEU A 75 9.74 9.52 4.37
C LEU A 75 10.99 9.66 5.26
N ASP A 76 10.98 8.96 6.39
CA ASP A 76 12.11 8.82 7.30
C ASP A 76 12.44 7.34 7.49
N ILE A 77 13.63 6.96 7.05
CA ILE A 77 14.12 5.58 7.12
C ILE A 77 14.95 5.46 8.40
N SER A 78 14.22 5.28 9.50
CA SER A 78 14.78 5.14 10.85
C SER A 78 15.62 3.87 10.99
N ASP A 79 16.49 3.82 12.00
CA ASP A 79 17.31 2.62 12.25
C ASP A 79 16.48 1.39 12.63
N GLU A 80 15.30 1.57 13.24
CA GLU A 80 14.36 0.48 13.46
C GLU A 80 13.80 -0.04 12.14
N PHE A 81 13.42 0.84 11.23
CA PHE A 81 12.93 0.45 9.92
C PHE A 81 13.99 -0.29 9.09
N LYS A 82 15.26 0.16 9.13
CA LYS A 82 16.38 -0.58 8.51
C LYS A 82 16.55 -1.98 9.09
N ARG A 83 16.40 -2.14 10.42
CA ARG A 83 16.47 -3.46 11.09
C ARG A 83 15.33 -4.37 10.64
N VAL A 84 14.12 -3.84 10.51
CA VAL A 84 12.96 -4.58 9.99
C VAL A 84 13.21 -5.03 8.57
N ILE A 85 13.61 -4.15 7.65
CA ILE A 85 13.93 -4.55 6.27
C ILE A 85 15.04 -5.61 6.26
N SER A 86 16.07 -5.44 7.11
CA SER A 86 17.15 -6.42 7.21
C SER A 86 16.68 -7.80 7.70
N SER A 87 15.62 -7.87 8.52
CA SER A 87 15.04 -9.14 8.99
C SER A 87 14.12 -9.81 7.98
N LEU A 88 13.77 -9.11 6.89
CA LEU A 88 13.03 -9.66 5.74
C LEU A 88 13.95 -10.35 4.73
N ARG A 89 15.28 -10.23 4.86
CA ARG A 89 16.25 -10.87 3.95
C ARG A 89 15.95 -12.35 3.77
N GLY A 90 15.98 -12.79 2.52
CA GLY A 90 15.61 -14.16 2.13
C GLY A 90 14.12 -14.35 1.84
N ASN A 91 13.31 -13.29 1.98
CA ASN A 91 11.92 -13.22 1.53
C ASN A 91 11.70 -12.00 0.61
N ASP A 92 12.76 -11.51 -0.02
CA ASP A 92 12.77 -10.27 -0.81
C ASP A 92 11.81 -10.35 -2.02
N ASP A 93 11.62 -11.53 -2.58
CA ASP A 93 10.69 -11.84 -3.68
C ASP A 93 9.22 -11.57 -3.33
N LYS A 94 8.89 -11.64 -2.03
CA LYS A 94 7.54 -11.38 -1.49
C LYS A 94 7.30 -9.92 -1.17
N VAL A 95 8.34 -9.08 -1.18
CA VAL A 95 8.24 -7.68 -0.79
C VAL A 95 7.69 -6.84 -1.93
N ARG A 96 6.66 -6.04 -1.65
CA ARG A 96 6.14 -4.98 -2.53
C ARG A 96 6.09 -3.67 -1.77
N VAL A 97 6.58 -2.62 -2.41
CA VAL A 97 6.61 -1.28 -1.81
C VAL A 97 5.42 -0.49 -2.35
N VAL A 98 4.74 0.24 -1.47
CA VAL A 98 3.63 1.12 -1.85
C VAL A 98 3.92 2.53 -1.33
N LEU A 99 3.97 3.49 -2.24
CA LEU A 99 3.94 4.91 -1.91
C LEU A 99 2.48 5.33 -1.73
N ASN A 100 2.01 5.28 -0.49
CA ASN A 100 0.67 5.71 -0.11
C ASN A 100 0.60 7.25 -0.10
N LYS A 101 -0.56 7.84 -0.38
CA LYS A 101 -0.78 9.29 -0.40
C LYS A 101 0.09 10.07 -1.40
N ALA A 102 0.45 9.44 -2.52
CA ALA A 102 1.25 10.07 -3.58
C ALA A 102 0.51 11.22 -4.30
N ASP A 103 -0.80 11.32 -4.11
CA ASP A 103 -1.67 12.43 -4.52
C ASP A 103 -1.39 13.72 -3.73
N GLN A 104 -0.88 13.60 -2.50
CA GLN A 104 -0.67 14.77 -1.64
C GLN A 104 0.62 15.53 -1.95
N VAL A 105 1.51 14.96 -2.77
CA VAL A 105 2.79 15.58 -3.17
C VAL A 105 2.76 15.93 -4.65
N ASP A 106 3.46 16.99 -5.04
CA ASP A 106 3.64 17.31 -6.46
C ASP A 106 4.55 16.29 -7.16
N THR A 107 4.55 16.29 -8.49
CA THR A 107 5.32 15.31 -9.28
C THR A 107 6.84 15.42 -9.07
N GLN A 108 7.40 16.61 -8.87
CA GLN A 108 8.83 16.76 -8.61
C GLN A 108 9.19 16.24 -7.22
N GLN A 109 8.40 16.56 -6.20
CA GLN A 109 8.57 16.04 -4.85
C GLN A 109 8.42 14.52 -4.84
N LEU A 110 7.43 13.97 -5.54
CA LEU A 110 7.25 12.53 -5.67
C LEU A 110 8.47 11.84 -6.28
N MET A 111 9.03 12.38 -7.36
CA MET A 111 10.24 11.83 -7.99
C MET A 111 11.45 11.87 -7.06
N ARG A 112 11.58 12.94 -6.25
CA ARG A 112 12.63 13.04 -5.23
C ARG A 112 12.46 12.01 -4.12
N VAL A 113 11.24 11.84 -3.61
CA VAL A 113 10.90 10.84 -2.58
C VAL A 113 11.16 9.44 -3.10
N TYR A 114 10.70 9.14 -4.31
CA TYR A 114 10.92 7.86 -4.97
C TYR A 114 12.42 7.55 -5.09
N GLY A 115 13.22 8.51 -5.57
CA GLY A 115 14.67 8.36 -5.67
C GLY A 115 15.34 8.12 -4.31
N ALA A 116 14.98 8.89 -3.28
CA ALA A 116 15.52 8.73 -1.92
C ALA A 116 15.16 7.37 -1.30
N LEU A 117 13.92 6.91 -1.54
CA LEU A 117 13.43 5.61 -1.10
C LEU A 117 14.22 4.48 -1.77
N MET A 118 14.30 4.49 -3.11
CA MET A 118 15.03 3.46 -3.86
C MET A 118 16.51 3.41 -3.51
N TRP A 119 17.15 4.57 -3.32
CA TRP A 119 18.53 4.65 -2.86
C TRP A 119 18.73 3.98 -1.50
N SER A 120 17.82 4.23 -0.57
CA SER A 120 17.92 3.69 0.79
C SER A 120 17.62 2.19 0.83
N LEU A 121 16.60 1.75 0.10
CA LEU A 121 16.26 0.34 -0.03
C LEU A 121 17.39 -0.46 -0.69
N GLY A 122 18.00 0.08 -1.75
CA GLY A 122 19.14 -0.56 -2.41
C GLY A 122 20.32 -0.80 -1.46
N LYS A 123 20.60 0.15 -0.54
CA LYS A 123 21.64 -0.02 0.48
C LYS A 123 21.32 -1.11 1.49
N VAL A 124 20.06 -1.31 1.86
CA VAL A 124 19.66 -2.20 2.95
C VAL A 124 19.42 -3.62 2.45
N LEU A 125 18.73 -3.77 1.31
CA LEU A 125 18.38 -5.06 0.74
C LEU A 125 19.57 -5.73 0.05
N ASN A 126 20.47 -4.95 -0.56
CA ASN A 126 21.65 -5.47 -1.25
C ASN A 126 21.30 -6.58 -2.27
N THR A 127 20.14 -6.45 -2.92
CA THR A 127 19.69 -7.33 -4.01
C THR A 127 19.91 -6.61 -5.36
N PRO A 128 20.30 -7.34 -6.42
CA PRO A 128 20.39 -6.76 -7.76
C PRO A 128 19.00 -6.51 -8.37
N GLU A 129 17.95 -7.12 -7.82
CA GLU A 129 16.57 -6.98 -8.28
C GLU A 129 15.93 -5.72 -7.73
N VAL A 130 15.36 -4.91 -8.63
CA VAL A 130 14.64 -3.69 -8.28
C VAL A 130 13.27 -4.05 -7.73
N MET A 131 12.98 -3.64 -6.49
CA MET A 131 11.65 -3.85 -5.92
C MET A 131 10.57 -3.10 -6.70
N HIS A 132 9.45 -3.77 -6.91
CA HIS A 132 8.26 -3.15 -7.49
C HIS A 132 7.64 -2.15 -6.49
N VAL A 133 7.60 -0.88 -6.89
CA VAL A 133 6.98 0.22 -6.14
C VAL A 133 5.68 0.61 -6.83
N TYR A 134 4.56 0.45 -6.12
CA TYR A 134 3.25 0.94 -6.57
C TYR A 134 3.08 2.40 -6.12
N VAL A 135 2.79 3.27 -7.09
CA VAL A 135 2.38 4.66 -6.85
C VAL A 135 0.87 4.72 -7.05
N GLN A 136 0.11 4.88 -5.97
CA GLN A 136 -1.34 5.01 -6.08
C GLN A 136 -1.67 6.40 -6.62
N ARG A 137 -2.07 6.51 -7.91
CA ARG A 137 -2.29 7.83 -8.55
C ARG A 137 -3.28 7.90 -9.73
N GLU A 138 -4.01 6.84 -10.09
CA GLU A 138 -4.22 6.63 -11.54
C GLU A 138 -5.27 7.51 -12.28
N PHE A 139 -6.32 8.10 -11.67
CA PHE A 139 -7.31 8.91 -12.43
C PHE A 139 -7.92 10.15 -11.74
N HIS A 140 -7.43 10.59 -10.57
CA HIS A 140 -7.94 11.78 -9.87
C HIS A 140 -9.47 11.83 -9.58
N LEU A 141 -10.16 10.68 -9.54
CA LEU A 141 -11.60 10.63 -9.23
C LEU A 141 -11.85 10.45 -7.72
N PRO A 142 -12.74 11.26 -7.09
CA PRO A 142 -13.12 11.06 -5.71
C PRO A 142 -13.94 9.76 -5.55
N PRO A 143 -13.88 9.08 -4.38
CA PRO A 143 -14.58 7.81 -4.16
C PRO A 143 -16.10 7.86 -4.39
N GLY A 144 -16.70 9.05 -4.25
CA GLY A 144 -18.14 9.26 -4.47
C GLY A 144 -18.59 9.20 -5.93
N ASP A 145 -17.66 9.30 -6.88
CA ASP A 145 -17.96 9.26 -8.32
C ASP A 145 -17.98 7.83 -8.89
N PHE A 146 -17.64 6.83 -8.07
CA PHE A 146 -17.67 5.43 -8.47
C PHE A 146 -19.04 4.80 -8.23
N PRO A 147 -19.54 3.96 -9.15
CA PRO A 147 -20.78 3.24 -8.95
C PRO A 147 -20.66 2.23 -7.80
N ASN A 148 -21.80 1.84 -7.22
CA ASN A 148 -21.84 0.79 -6.21
C ASN A 148 -21.25 -0.52 -6.78
N VAL A 149 -20.26 -1.08 -6.07
CA VAL A 149 -19.48 -2.24 -6.53
C VAL A 149 -20.34 -3.47 -6.79
N GLU A 150 -21.29 -3.77 -5.92
CA GLU A 150 -22.14 -4.97 -6.05
C GLU A 150 -23.11 -4.84 -7.22
N HIS A 151 -23.70 -3.66 -7.40
CA HIS A 151 -24.55 -3.37 -8.55
C HIS A 151 -23.78 -3.42 -9.88
N TYR A 152 -22.56 -2.89 -9.91
CA TYR A 152 -21.74 -2.87 -11.12
C TYR A 152 -21.28 -4.27 -11.54
N LYS A 153 -20.97 -5.16 -10.58
CA LYS A 153 -20.67 -6.58 -10.85
C LYS A 153 -21.84 -7.32 -11.47
N GLU A 154 -23.05 -7.09 -10.97
CA GLU A 154 -24.28 -7.70 -11.50
C GLU A 154 -24.48 -7.32 -12.98
N ILE A 155 -24.34 -6.03 -13.31
CA ILE A 155 -24.42 -5.54 -14.69
C ILE A 155 -23.35 -6.17 -15.57
N LEU A 156 -22.09 -6.18 -15.12
CA LEU A 156 -20.97 -6.73 -15.89
C LEU A 156 -21.11 -8.24 -16.14
N SER A 157 -21.79 -8.99 -15.25
CA SER A 157 -22.03 -10.42 -15.44
C SER A 157 -22.89 -10.74 -16.67
N HIS A 158 -23.67 -9.77 -17.14
CA HIS A 158 -24.49 -9.87 -18.34
C HIS A 158 -23.83 -9.27 -19.59
N CYS A 159 -22.62 -8.73 -19.47
CA CYS A 159 -21.89 -8.10 -20.57
C CYS A 159 -20.84 -9.04 -21.17
N ASN A 160 -20.68 -8.99 -22.50
CA ASN A 160 -19.54 -9.61 -23.16
C ASN A 160 -18.38 -8.59 -23.21
N ILE A 161 -17.35 -8.83 -22.41
CA ILE A 161 -16.17 -7.96 -22.26
C ILE A 161 -15.40 -7.83 -23.60
N ASP A 162 -15.42 -8.85 -24.46
CA ASP A 162 -14.72 -8.81 -25.76
C ASP A 162 -15.33 -7.79 -26.74
N LYS A 163 -16.56 -7.33 -26.47
CA LYS A 163 -17.25 -6.30 -27.26
C LYS A 163 -16.96 -4.88 -26.77
N PHE A 164 -16.19 -4.71 -25.70
CA PHE A 164 -15.93 -3.39 -25.14
C PHE A 164 -15.02 -2.62 -26.09
N GLU A 165 -15.41 -1.38 -26.40
CA GLU A 165 -14.55 -0.52 -27.20
C GLU A 165 -13.28 -0.19 -26.41
N LYS A 166 -12.14 -0.17 -27.11
CA LYS A 166 -10.90 0.31 -26.51
C LYS A 166 -11.07 1.76 -26.08
N LEU A 167 -10.43 2.11 -24.96
CA LEU A 167 -10.40 3.47 -24.46
C LEU A 167 -9.89 4.42 -25.55
N LYS A 168 -10.69 5.44 -25.86
CA LYS A 168 -10.35 6.48 -26.85
C LYS A 168 -9.86 7.71 -26.09
N GLN A 169 -8.55 7.91 -26.04
CA GLN A 169 -7.93 9.08 -25.37
C GLN A 169 -8.53 10.43 -25.80
N LYS A 170 -8.96 10.56 -27.06
CA LYS A 170 -9.62 11.77 -27.57
C LYS A 170 -10.95 12.08 -26.87
N MET A 171 -11.67 11.05 -26.43
CA MET A 171 -12.94 11.23 -25.73
C MET A 171 -12.72 11.69 -24.28
N ILE A 172 -11.66 11.19 -23.64
CA ILE A 172 -11.24 11.65 -22.31
C ILE A 172 -10.83 13.13 -22.39
N GLN A 173 -9.98 13.48 -23.35
CA GLN A 173 -9.54 14.86 -23.53
C GLN A 173 -10.70 15.83 -23.78
N ALA A 174 -11.71 15.42 -24.57
CA ALA A 174 -12.89 16.25 -24.81
C ALA A 174 -13.73 16.51 -23.53
N VAL A 175 -13.79 15.52 -22.63
CA VAL A 175 -14.46 15.68 -21.33
C VAL A 175 -13.64 16.59 -20.42
N ASP A 176 -12.31 16.43 -20.39
CA ASP A 176 -11.41 17.27 -19.61
C ASP A 176 -11.45 18.73 -20.08
N ASP A 177 -11.45 18.96 -21.40
CA ASP A 177 -11.54 20.30 -21.99
C ASP A 177 -12.89 20.96 -21.66
N MET A 178 -13.98 20.20 -21.69
CA MET A 178 -15.31 20.69 -21.31
C MET A 178 -15.38 21.11 -19.83
N LEU A 179 -14.83 20.28 -18.94
CA LEU A 179 -14.78 20.58 -17.50
C LEU A 179 -13.84 21.74 -17.17
N GLY A 180 -12.71 21.83 -17.89
CA GLY A 180 -11.65 22.80 -17.63
C GLY A 180 -11.91 24.19 -18.23
N TYR A 181 -12.62 24.28 -19.36
CA TYR A 181 -12.76 25.52 -20.13
C TYR A 181 -14.20 25.85 -20.46
N ASP A 182 -14.98 24.90 -21.01
CA ASP A 182 -16.32 25.21 -21.54
C ASP A 182 -17.33 25.55 -20.45
N ILE A 183 -17.35 24.79 -19.34
CA ILE A 183 -18.25 25.06 -18.21
C ILE A 183 -17.91 26.39 -17.51
N PRO A 184 -16.66 26.69 -17.17
CA PRO A 184 -16.29 27.99 -16.62
C PRO A 184 -16.69 29.17 -17.52
N ASN A 185 -16.41 29.09 -18.83
CA ASN A 185 -16.74 30.16 -19.78
C ASN A 185 -18.25 30.38 -19.89
N LEU A 186 -19.04 29.30 -19.89
CA LEU A 186 -20.51 29.38 -19.89
C LEU A 186 -21.05 30.07 -18.64
N LEU A 187 -20.42 29.84 -17.48
CA LEU A 187 -20.81 30.45 -16.21
C LEU A 187 -20.44 31.94 -16.12
N GLU A 188 -19.49 32.42 -16.93
CA GLU A 188 -19.13 33.85 -17.01
C GLU A 188 -20.13 34.68 -17.85
N GLU A 189 -21.00 34.04 -18.64
CA GLU A 189 -22.04 34.70 -19.45
C GLU A 189 -23.37 34.94 -18.70
N PHE A 190 -23.49 34.50 -17.43
CA PHE A 190 -24.64 34.71 -16.54
C PHE A 190 -24.31 35.67 -15.39
#